data_AF-A0A356R4T6-F1
#
_entry.id   AF-A0A356R4T6-F1
#
_cell.length_a   1.000
_cell.length_b   1.000
_cell.length_c   1.000
_cell.angle_alpha   90.00
_cell.angle_beta   90.00
_cell.angle_gamma   90.00
#
_symmetry.space_group_name_H-M   'P 1'
#
loop_
_entity.id
_entity.type
_entity.pdbx_description
1 polymer ?
#
loop_
_entity_poly.entity_id
_entity_poly.type
_entity_poly.pdbx_seq_one_letter_code
_entity_poly.pdbx_strand_id
1 'polypeptide(L)'
;MAKVSVHLKVNVLNYVKLCSILFVLGLPNILQASSYGAPLPLGLIEVDRTIYVNNKHLVASDSNPGTADLPLKTLGQATTRAIENRELGLGTKILVAPGVYREKFQLIVNPQDSDPPIVFEATEIGKAIISGADVFRNWKPTKIPNIFVHAWPYKWGVKPLPDSWKGRVNVSHIVRRKEMVFVNGIPLKQVLSAIELVAGTFFATESTSQLFIALPEGLAPSESLIEVAIRSRPVLIKGKTNLVLKGLTFQHAASDYLGSALVITDGNNVTLEDLLFSWNNGMGYFLHNIQNLTS
;
A
#
# COMPACT_ATOMS: atom_id res chain seq x y z
N MET A 1 -19.07 -9.18 -20.16
CA MET A 1 -19.32 -10.54 -19.65
C MET A 1 -18.06 -10.97 -18.89
N ALA A 2 -18.01 -11.38 -17.62
CA ALA A 2 -18.90 -11.34 -16.48
C ALA A 2 -18.00 -11.14 -15.24
N LYS A 3 -18.43 -10.35 -14.25
CA LYS A 3 -17.74 -10.21 -12.95
C LYS A 3 -18.03 -11.48 -12.14
N VAL A 4 -17.00 -12.21 -11.74
CA VAL A 4 -17.12 -13.28 -10.73
C VAL A 4 -16.82 -12.66 -9.37
N SER A 5 -17.86 -12.43 -8.58
CA SER A 5 -17.76 -12.14 -7.16
C SER A 5 -17.94 -13.44 -6.38
N VAL A 6 -16.92 -13.86 -5.64
CA VAL A 6 -17.03 -14.98 -4.68
C VAL A 6 -17.54 -14.40 -3.36
N HIS A 7 -18.76 -14.76 -2.96
CA HIS A 7 -19.30 -14.50 -1.62
C HIS A 7 -19.18 -15.78 -0.80
N LEU A 8 -18.34 -15.78 0.24
CA LEU A 8 -18.33 -16.83 1.25
C LEU A 8 -19.43 -16.51 2.28
N LYS A 9 -20.54 -17.26 2.22
CA LYS A 9 -21.53 -17.32 3.31
C LYS A 9 -21.05 -18.32 4.34
N VAL A 10 -20.75 -17.87 5.55
CA VAL A 10 -20.61 -18.74 6.72
C VAL A 10 -21.96 -18.82 7.42
N ASN A 11 -22.54 -20.02 7.44
CA ASN A 11 -23.74 -20.35 8.22
C ASN A 11 -23.34 -20.49 9.70
N VAL A 12 -23.84 -19.60 10.56
CA VAL A 12 -23.82 -19.83 12.01
C VAL A 12 -25.19 -20.37 12.41
N LEU A 13 -25.22 -21.64 12.79
CA LEU A 13 -26.40 -22.29 13.33
C LEU A 13 -26.67 -21.84 14.78
N ASN A 14 -27.96 -21.65 15.04
CA ASN A 14 -28.62 -21.28 16.29
C ASN A 14 -28.21 -22.12 17.52
N TYR A 15 -28.02 -21.46 18.66
CA TYR A 15 -28.52 -21.93 19.96
C TYR A 15 -28.94 -20.73 20.82
N VAL A 16 -30.25 -20.46 20.86
CA VAL A 16 -30.89 -19.62 21.88
C VAL A 16 -31.70 -20.57 22.76
N LYS A 17 -31.34 -20.69 24.04
CA LYS A 17 -32.24 -21.20 25.09
C LYS A 17 -32.36 -20.12 26.16
N LEU A 18 -33.57 -19.58 26.28
CA LEU A 18 -34.00 -18.77 27.41
C LEU A 18 -33.97 -19.61 28.69
N CYS A 19 -33.51 -19.00 29.78
CA CYS A 19 -34.09 -19.26 31.11
C CYS A 19 -33.95 -18.00 31.95
N SER A 20 -35.09 -17.47 32.41
CA SER A 20 -35.20 -16.30 33.27
C SER A 20 -35.51 -16.77 34.69
N ILE A 21 -34.65 -16.47 35.67
CA ILE A 21 -35.01 -16.43 37.10
C ILE A 21 -34.25 -15.27 37.75
N LEU A 22 -34.97 -14.47 38.54
CA LEU A 22 -34.54 -13.23 39.21
C LEU A 22 -34.25 -13.49 40.71
N PHE A 23 -33.49 -12.55 41.31
CA PHE A 23 -33.34 -12.18 42.75
C PHE A 23 -32.02 -12.51 43.52
N VAL A 24 -31.27 -11.42 43.80
CA VAL A 24 -30.63 -10.97 45.08
C VAL A 24 -29.13 -11.17 45.35
N LEU A 25 -28.48 -9.99 45.47
CA LEU A 25 -27.35 -9.54 46.31
C LEU A 25 -26.13 -10.45 46.52
N GLY A 26 -24.99 -9.93 46.07
CA GLY A 26 -23.66 -10.29 46.56
C GLY A 26 -22.58 -9.89 45.58
N LEU A 27 -22.00 -8.69 45.71
CA LEU A 27 -20.63 -8.46 45.21
C LEU A 27 -19.70 -9.27 46.12
N PRO A 28 -18.84 -10.13 45.55
CA PRO A 28 -17.45 -9.65 45.40
C PRO A 28 -16.78 -10.13 44.10
N ASN A 29 -15.76 -9.36 43.71
CA ASN A 29 -14.74 -9.69 42.72
C ASN A 29 -15.25 -9.85 41.29
N ILE A 30 -15.34 -8.71 40.59
CA ILE A 30 -15.14 -8.70 39.15
C ILE A 30 -13.71 -9.24 38.94
N LEU A 31 -13.61 -10.52 38.55
CA LEU A 31 -12.41 -11.00 37.88
C LEU A 31 -12.16 -10.00 36.74
N GLN A 32 -11.03 -9.31 36.78
CA GLN A 32 -10.38 -8.83 35.57
C GLN A 32 -10.16 -10.05 34.68
N ALA A 33 -11.11 -10.33 33.80
CA ALA A 33 -10.80 -11.04 32.59
C ALA A 33 -9.89 -10.08 31.82
N SER A 34 -8.59 -10.33 31.88
CA SER A 34 -7.65 -9.76 30.95
C SER A 34 -8.13 -10.18 29.56
N SER A 35 -8.78 -9.27 28.83
CA SER A 35 -9.14 -9.49 27.44
C SER A 35 -7.87 -9.39 26.59
N TYR A 36 -6.94 -10.32 26.80
CA TYR A 36 -5.91 -10.60 25.81
C TYR A 36 -6.62 -11.19 24.59
N GLY A 37 -6.83 -10.36 23.56
CA GLY A 37 -7.00 -10.85 22.20
C GLY A 37 -8.34 -10.63 21.50
N ALA A 38 -9.26 -9.83 22.03
CA ALA A 38 -10.37 -9.36 21.21
C ALA A 38 -9.90 -8.17 20.36
N PRO A 39 -10.00 -8.21 19.02
CA PRO A 39 -9.70 -7.04 18.20
C PRO A 39 -10.60 -5.88 18.61
N LEU A 40 -10.01 -4.69 18.77
CA LEU A 40 -10.78 -3.49 19.11
C LEU A 40 -11.72 -3.17 17.93
N PRO A 41 -13.04 -3.13 18.12
CA PRO A 41 -13.95 -2.64 17.09
C PRO A 41 -13.56 -1.20 16.72
N LEU A 42 -13.44 -0.91 15.42
CA LEU A 42 -13.01 0.41 14.90
C LEU A 42 -13.74 1.61 15.52
N GLY A 43 -15.00 1.43 15.93
CA GLY A 43 -15.81 2.47 16.57
C GLY A 43 -15.44 2.79 18.03
N LEU A 44 -14.46 2.10 18.62
CA LEU A 44 -14.02 2.25 20.02
C LEU A 44 -12.55 2.67 20.15
N ILE A 45 -11.87 2.97 19.04
CA ILE A 45 -10.49 3.47 19.08
C ILE A 45 -10.55 4.98 19.33
N GLU A 46 -10.44 5.37 20.60
CA GLU A 46 -10.21 6.77 20.95
C GLU A 46 -8.79 7.19 20.53
N VAL A 47 -8.68 8.36 19.92
CA VAL A 47 -7.41 8.95 19.46
C VAL A 47 -7.29 10.36 20.02
N ASP A 48 -6.13 10.69 20.55
CA ASP A 48 -5.86 12.00 21.17
C ASP A 48 -5.57 13.08 20.13
N ARG A 49 -4.94 12.69 19.01
CA ARG A 49 -4.45 13.60 17.98
C ARG A 49 -5.02 13.22 16.62
N THR A 50 -5.39 14.24 15.85
CA THR A 50 -5.74 14.09 14.43
C THR A 50 -4.75 14.85 13.57
N ILE A 51 -4.21 14.18 12.54
CA ILE A 51 -3.28 14.74 11.56
C ILE A 51 -3.93 14.64 10.18
N TYR A 52 -3.97 15.75 9.45
CA TYR A 52 -4.49 15.82 8.09
C TYR A 52 -3.35 15.79 7.08
N VAL A 53 -3.48 14.95 6.06
CA VAL A 53 -2.52 14.82 4.96
C VAL A 53 -3.24 15.03 3.64
N ASN A 54 -2.88 16.09 2.90
CA ASN A 54 -3.50 16.41 1.63
C ASN A 54 -2.46 16.93 0.64
N ASN A 55 -1.93 16.04 -0.21
CA ASN A 55 -0.90 16.42 -1.15
C ASN A 55 -1.39 17.34 -2.29
N LYS A 56 -2.71 17.50 -2.46
CA LYS A 56 -3.32 18.42 -3.44
C LYS A 56 -3.71 19.76 -2.84
N HIS A 57 -3.66 19.93 -1.52
CA HIS A 57 -3.96 21.22 -0.90
C HIS A 57 -2.92 22.26 -1.32
N LEU A 58 -3.38 23.47 -1.65
CA LEU A 58 -2.54 24.54 -2.20
C LEU A 58 -1.40 24.94 -1.25
N VAL A 59 -1.66 24.91 0.05
CA VAL A 59 -0.69 25.29 1.09
C VAL A 59 -0.15 24.09 1.89
N ALA A 60 -0.35 22.86 1.42
CA ALA A 60 0.21 21.69 2.10
C ALA A 60 1.74 21.75 2.17
N SER A 61 2.28 21.51 3.36
CA SER A 61 3.71 21.47 3.65
C SER A 61 3.96 20.53 4.82
N ASP A 62 5.09 19.84 4.81
CA ASP A 62 5.50 18.98 5.93
C ASP A 62 5.96 19.78 7.16
N SER A 63 6.19 21.09 7.00
CA SER A 63 6.39 22.03 8.11
C SER A 63 5.09 22.50 8.78
N ASN A 64 3.92 22.25 8.18
CA ASN A 64 2.65 22.70 8.73
C ASN A 64 2.27 21.94 10.00
N PRO A 65 1.39 22.44 10.87
CA PRO A 65 0.94 21.71 12.07
C PRO A 65 0.15 20.41 11.77
N GLY A 66 -0.32 20.20 10.53
CA GLY A 66 -1.10 19.02 10.16
C GLY A 66 -2.58 19.14 10.52
N THR A 67 -3.11 20.37 10.53
CA THR A 67 -4.54 20.66 10.69
C THR A 67 -5.25 20.60 9.33
N ALA A 68 -6.58 20.66 9.31
CA ALA A 68 -7.34 20.67 8.05
C ALA A 68 -6.96 21.85 7.14
N ASP A 69 -6.77 23.05 7.72
CA ASP A 69 -6.41 24.28 6.98
C ASP A 69 -4.93 24.33 6.59
N LEU A 70 -4.07 23.75 7.42
CA LEU A 70 -2.62 23.64 7.19
C LEU A 70 -2.21 22.16 7.26
N PRO A 71 -2.57 21.36 6.25
CA PRO A 71 -2.30 19.92 6.26
C PRO A 71 -0.85 19.62 5.92
N LEU A 72 -0.41 18.43 6.27
CA LEU A 72 0.86 17.87 5.81
C LEU A 72 0.79 17.53 4.32
N LYS A 73 1.96 17.52 3.68
CA LYS A 73 2.09 17.17 2.27
C LYS A 73 2.26 15.66 2.10
N THR A 74 2.98 14.99 2.99
CA THR A 74 3.40 13.59 2.86
C THR A 74 2.89 12.69 3.99
N LEU A 75 2.70 11.40 3.67
CA LEU A 75 2.42 10.36 4.65
C LEU A 75 3.65 10.03 5.49
N GLY A 76 4.85 10.19 4.95
CA GLY A 76 6.11 10.07 5.67
C GLY A 76 6.16 11.00 6.88
N GLN A 77 5.92 12.29 6.69
CA GLN A 77 5.89 13.26 7.79
C GLN A 77 4.77 12.95 8.81
N ALA A 78 3.59 12.55 8.33
CA ALA A 78 2.49 12.16 9.22
C ALA A 78 2.84 10.93 10.08
N THR A 79 3.56 9.97 9.48
CA THR A 79 4.06 8.78 10.17
C THR A 79 5.08 9.16 11.24
N THR A 80 6.03 10.04 10.93
CA THR A 80 6.99 10.58 11.91
C THR A 80 6.28 11.19 13.11
N ARG A 81 5.28 12.05 12.88
CA ARG A 81 4.52 12.69 13.97
C ARG A 81 3.67 11.72 14.77
N ALA A 82 3.13 10.68 14.13
CA ALA A 82 2.41 9.64 14.84
C ALA A 82 3.34 8.80 15.74
N ILE A 83 4.60 8.61 15.33
CA ILE A 83 5.63 7.98 16.18
C ILE A 83 5.95 8.89 17.38
N GLU A 84 6.18 10.19 17.14
CA GLU A 84 6.43 11.17 18.21
C GLU A 84 5.25 11.24 19.21
N ASN A 85 4.01 11.28 18.72
CA ASN A 85 2.82 11.21 19.57
C ASN A 85 2.76 9.89 20.36
N ARG A 86 3.08 8.77 19.73
CA ARG A 86 3.11 7.46 20.38
C ARG A 86 4.12 7.44 21.54
N GLU A 87 5.30 8.03 21.36
CA GLU A 87 6.31 8.15 22.41
C GLU A 87 5.83 8.98 23.61
N LEU A 88 4.89 9.90 23.38
CA LEU A 88 4.19 10.66 24.42
C LEU A 88 2.95 9.94 24.99
N GLY A 89 2.67 8.71 24.57
CA GLY A 89 1.49 7.94 24.98
C GLY A 89 0.19 8.39 24.31
N LEU A 90 0.25 9.13 23.21
CA LEU A 90 -0.90 9.72 22.52
C LEU A 90 -1.29 8.94 21.26
N GLY A 91 -2.55 8.52 21.18
CA GLY A 91 -3.16 7.92 20.00
C GLY A 91 -3.27 8.92 18.86
N THR A 92 -3.00 8.47 17.64
CA THR A 92 -3.01 9.35 16.45
C THR A 92 -3.87 8.77 15.35
N LYS A 93 -4.82 9.58 14.84
CA LYS A 93 -5.50 9.34 13.57
C LYS A 93 -4.93 10.24 12.49
N ILE A 94 -4.49 9.62 11.40
CA ILE A 94 -4.01 10.26 10.19
C ILE A 94 -5.13 10.18 9.16
N LEU A 95 -5.76 11.32 8.88
CA LEU A 95 -6.77 11.48 7.84
C LEU A 95 -6.10 11.81 6.51
N VAL A 96 -6.28 10.94 5.52
CA VAL A 96 -5.62 11.03 4.21
C VAL A 96 -6.63 11.44 3.14
N ALA A 97 -6.45 12.64 2.59
CA ALA A 97 -7.31 13.17 1.54
C ALA A 97 -7.14 12.44 0.19
N PRO A 98 -8.07 12.60 -0.77
CA PRO A 98 -7.91 12.08 -2.12
C PRO A 98 -6.64 12.59 -2.81
N GLY A 99 -5.81 11.68 -3.31
CA GLY A 99 -4.52 12.03 -3.91
C GLY A 99 -3.69 10.82 -4.30
N VAL A 100 -2.70 11.03 -5.19
CA VAL A 100 -1.68 10.03 -5.50
C VAL A 100 -0.40 10.40 -4.76
N TYR A 101 -0.11 9.67 -3.69
CA TYR A 101 1.03 9.82 -2.81
C TYR A 101 2.18 8.95 -3.33
N ARG A 102 3.10 9.57 -4.09
CA ARG A 102 4.24 8.90 -4.75
C ARG A 102 5.43 8.83 -3.80
N GLU A 103 5.29 8.08 -2.73
CA GLU A 103 6.26 8.08 -1.64
C GLU A 103 6.59 6.69 -1.12
N LYS A 104 7.63 6.64 -0.30
CA LYS A 104 7.98 5.48 0.51
C LYS A 104 8.07 5.95 1.95
N PHE A 105 7.37 5.29 2.86
CA PHE A 105 7.47 5.57 4.29
C PHE A 105 7.54 4.28 5.11
N GLN A 106 8.00 4.42 6.34
CA GLN A 106 8.18 3.30 7.25
C GLN A 106 7.65 3.66 8.63
N LEU A 107 6.88 2.76 9.24
CA LEU A 107 6.46 2.81 10.64
C LEU A 107 7.15 1.65 11.36
N ILE A 108 8.35 1.89 11.89
CA ILE A 108 9.15 0.89 12.57
C ILE A 108 9.31 1.32 14.01
N VAL A 109 8.70 0.58 14.93
CA VAL A 109 8.77 0.82 16.37
C VAL A 109 9.02 -0.50 17.10
N ASN A 110 9.46 -0.43 18.34
CA ASN A 110 9.47 -1.61 19.21
C ASN A 110 8.08 -1.75 19.84
N PRO A 111 7.41 -2.91 19.71
CA PRO A 111 6.05 -3.08 20.24
C PRO A 111 6.05 -2.97 21.75
N GLN A 112 5.05 -2.28 22.30
CA GLN A 112 4.73 -2.27 23.73
C GLN A 112 3.27 -2.64 23.90
N ASP A 113 2.94 -3.31 25.01
CA ASP A 113 1.56 -3.78 25.28
C ASP A 113 0.58 -2.61 25.45
N SER A 114 1.05 -1.47 25.95
CA SER A 114 0.27 -0.24 26.16
C SER A 114 0.39 0.76 25.01
N ASP A 115 0.74 0.31 23.80
CA ASP A 115 0.89 1.17 22.64
C ASP A 115 -0.39 1.95 22.33
N PRO A 116 -0.35 3.29 22.27
CA PRO A 116 -1.49 4.05 21.79
C PRO A 116 -1.75 3.74 20.30
N PRO A 117 -3.00 3.84 19.84
CA PRO A 117 -3.37 3.46 18.49
C PRO A 117 -2.77 4.40 17.44
N ILE A 118 -2.41 3.85 16.28
CA ILE A 118 -2.14 4.64 15.07
C ILE A 118 -3.12 4.20 13.98
N VAL A 119 -3.92 5.14 13.49
CA VAL A 119 -4.96 4.91 12.49
C VAL A 119 -4.61 5.69 11.23
N PHE A 120 -4.47 5.03 10.09
CA PHE A 120 -4.47 5.67 8.78
C PHE A 120 -5.84 5.46 8.14
N GLU A 121 -6.55 6.53 7.86
CA GLU A 121 -7.92 6.49 7.33
C GLU A 121 -8.03 7.42 6.12
N ALA A 122 -8.39 6.85 4.96
CA ALA A 122 -8.75 7.65 3.80
C ALA A 122 -10.05 8.41 4.08
N THR A 123 -10.09 9.71 3.81
CA THR A 123 -11.33 10.50 3.97
C THR A 123 -12.39 10.10 2.94
N GLU A 124 -11.96 9.50 1.82
CA GLU A 124 -12.82 8.87 0.84
C GLU A 124 -12.21 7.52 0.44
N ILE A 125 -12.96 6.43 0.67
CA ILE A 125 -12.51 5.06 0.43
C ILE A 125 -12.01 4.91 -1.02
N GLY A 126 -10.80 4.38 -1.16
CA GLY A 126 -10.15 4.09 -2.43
C GLY A 126 -9.53 5.30 -3.15
N LYS A 127 -9.64 6.52 -2.62
CA LYS A 127 -9.13 7.72 -3.29
C LYS A 127 -7.79 8.24 -2.76
N ALA A 128 -7.35 7.76 -1.59
CA ALA A 128 -5.99 7.96 -1.10
C ALA A 128 -5.08 6.85 -1.63
N ILE A 129 -4.33 7.15 -2.70
CA ILE A 129 -3.54 6.18 -3.46
C ILE A 129 -2.06 6.32 -3.10
N ILE A 130 -1.48 5.30 -2.47
CA ILE A 130 -0.05 5.18 -2.22
C ILE A 130 0.58 4.49 -3.43
N SER A 131 1.39 5.21 -4.20
CA SER A 131 1.94 4.73 -5.47
C SER A 131 3.44 4.51 -5.43
N GLY A 132 3.87 3.35 -5.91
CA GLY A 132 5.27 3.04 -6.16
C GLY A 132 5.85 3.67 -7.44
N ALA A 133 5.04 4.38 -8.23
CA ALA A 133 5.45 4.96 -9.50
C ALA A 133 5.72 6.47 -9.43
N ASP A 134 6.60 6.94 -10.30
CA ASP A 134 6.82 8.35 -10.60
C ASP A 134 6.34 8.72 -12.00
N VAL A 135 6.06 10.01 -12.19
CA VAL A 135 5.69 10.54 -13.51
C VAL A 135 6.96 10.83 -14.31
N PHE A 136 7.14 10.10 -15.40
CA PHE A 136 8.25 10.34 -16.33
C PHE A 136 7.79 11.30 -17.42
N ARG A 137 8.51 12.41 -17.58
CA ARG A 137 8.22 13.48 -18.55
C ARG A 137 9.38 13.59 -19.56
N ASN A 138 9.24 14.47 -20.54
CA ASN A 138 10.32 14.82 -21.47
C ASN A 138 10.85 13.61 -22.28
N TRP A 139 9.93 12.72 -22.66
CA TRP A 139 10.22 11.59 -23.54
C TRP A 139 10.70 12.08 -24.92
N LYS A 140 11.72 11.42 -25.47
CA LYS A 140 12.29 11.77 -26.78
C LYS A 140 11.74 10.86 -27.87
N PRO A 141 11.39 11.38 -29.05
CA PRO A 141 11.01 10.54 -30.18
C PRO A 141 12.20 9.71 -30.66
N THR A 142 11.93 8.52 -31.18
CA THR A 142 12.91 7.74 -31.94
C THR A 142 12.70 7.93 -33.44
N LYS A 143 13.50 7.25 -34.27
CA LYS A 143 13.27 7.19 -35.73
C LYS A 143 12.04 6.37 -36.12
N ILE A 144 11.51 5.56 -35.20
CA ILE A 144 10.33 4.73 -35.44
C ILE A 144 9.10 5.49 -34.94
N PRO A 145 8.05 5.65 -35.76
CA PRO A 145 6.82 6.32 -35.35
C PRO A 145 6.23 5.73 -34.07
N ASN A 146 5.70 6.60 -33.20
CA ASN A 146 5.05 6.25 -31.92
C ASN A 146 5.94 5.50 -30.91
N ILE A 147 7.24 5.34 -31.19
CA ILE A 147 8.21 4.84 -30.21
C ILE A 147 9.00 6.01 -29.64
N PHE A 148 8.97 6.10 -28.31
CA PHE A 148 9.66 7.12 -27.54
C PHE A 148 10.64 6.49 -26.57
N VAL A 149 11.68 7.24 -26.22
CA VAL A 149 12.75 6.80 -25.33
C VAL A 149 12.95 7.79 -24.18
N HIS A 150 13.25 7.23 -23.01
CA HIS A 150 13.64 7.96 -21.82
C HIS A 150 14.88 7.31 -21.18
N ALA A 151 15.60 8.05 -20.35
CA ALA A 151 16.69 7.50 -19.55
C ALA A 151 16.15 6.44 -18.56
N TRP A 152 16.87 5.33 -18.44
CA TRP A 152 16.61 4.26 -17.48
C TRP A 152 17.85 4.04 -16.61
N PRO A 153 18.01 4.80 -15.50
CA PRO A 153 19.22 4.75 -14.68
C PRO A 153 19.29 3.50 -13.80
N TYR A 154 18.21 2.71 -13.71
CA TYR A 154 18.11 1.58 -12.80
C TYR A 154 18.82 0.33 -13.35
N LYS A 155 19.56 -0.34 -12.46
CA LYS A 155 20.24 -1.62 -12.70
C LYS A 155 19.68 -2.67 -11.73
N TRP A 156 18.49 -3.16 -12.03
CA TRP A 156 17.80 -4.11 -11.15
C TRP A 156 18.17 -5.56 -11.46
N GLY A 157 18.58 -5.82 -12.70
CA GLY A 157 18.84 -7.16 -13.19
C GLY A 157 17.61 -8.06 -13.08
N VAL A 158 17.89 -9.36 -13.09
CA VAL A 158 16.88 -10.41 -13.09
C VAL A 158 16.94 -11.08 -11.74
N LYS A 159 15.84 -11.06 -10.97
CA LYS A 159 15.85 -11.67 -9.63
C LYS A 159 16.21 -13.15 -9.74
N PRO A 160 17.22 -13.67 -9.01
CA PRO A 160 17.56 -15.08 -9.04
C PRO A 160 16.39 -15.95 -8.54
N LEU A 161 16.39 -17.23 -8.96
CA LEU A 161 15.48 -18.22 -8.38
C LEU A 161 15.96 -18.59 -6.97
N PRO A 162 15.04 -18.83 -6.02
CA PRO A 162 15.40 -19.41 -4.73
C PRO A 162 16.07 -20.77 -4.95
N ASP A 163 17.00 -21.14 -4.06
CA ASP A 163 17.74 -22.40 -4.21
C ASP A 163 16.82 -23.62 -4.26
N SER A 164 15.74 -23.59 -3.48
CA SER A 164 14.71 -24.63 -3.47
C SER A 164 13.96 -24.81 -4.80
N TRP A 165 14.04 -23.83 -5.72
CA TRP A 165 13.36 -23.87 -7.02
C TRP A 165 14.29 -24.23 -8.18
N LYS A 166 15.61 -24.14 -7.99
CA LYS A 166 16.59 -24.40 -9.07
C LYS A 166 16.44 -25.83 -9.59
N GLY A 167 16.24 -25.97 -10.90
CA GLY A 167 16.02 -27.25 -11.57
C GLY A 167 14.64 -27.89 -11.33
N ARG A 168 13.77 -27.25 -10.55
CA ARG A 168 12.43 -27.76 -10.18
C ARG A 168 11.29 -26.90 -10.71
N VAL A 169 11.53 -25.59 -10.83
CA VAL A 169 10.54 -24.62 -11.32
C VAL A 169 11.16 -23.81 -12.44
N ASN A 170 10.47 -23.71 -13.57
CA ASN A 170 10.84 -22.82 -14.65
C ASN A 170 10.07 -21.50 -14.51
N VAL A 171 10.78 -20.43 -14.13
CA VAL A 171 10.21 -19.08 -14.10
C VAL A 171 10.84 -18.27 -15.21
N SER A 172 10.00 -17.78 -16.11
CA SER A 172 10.44 -17.00 -17.27
C SER A 172 11.15 -15.71 -16.85
N HIS A 173 12.00 -15.21 -17.74
CA HIS A 173 12.79 -14.01 -17.51
C HIS A 173 11.91 -12.79 -17.20
N ILE A 174 10.77 -12.66 -17.88
CA ILE A 174 9.83 -11.55 -17.72
C ILE A 174 9.21 -11.51 -16.31
N VAL A 175 8.90 -12.65 -15.71
CA VAL A 175 8.33 -12.74 -14.34
C VAL A 175 9.37 -12.37 -13.27
N ARG A 176 10.66 -12.53 -13.60
CA ARG A 176 11.78 -12.24 -12.69
C ARG A 176 12.25 -10.77 -12.77
N ARG A 177 11.59 -9.98 -13.62
CA ARG A 177 11.75 -8.53 -13.77
C ARG A 177 10.69 -7.78 -12.98
N LYS A 178 10.86 -6.46 -12.84
CA LYS A 178 9.98 -5.64 -11.98
C LYS A 178 9.66 -4.26 -12.54
N GLU A 179 10.00 -4.00 -13.79
CA GLU A 179 9.58 -2.78 -14.48
C GLU A 179 8.08 -2.82 -14.74
N MET A 180 7.42 -1.69 -14.54
CA MET A 180 6.04 -1.48 -14.98
C MET A 180 5.92 -0.06 -15.52
N VAL A 181 5.18 0.11 -16.61
CA VAL A 181 4.89 1.41 -17.21
C VAL A 181 3.39 1.51 -17.44
N PHE A 182 2.82 2.67 -17.14
CA PHE A 182 1.42 2.97 -17.32
C PHE A 182 1.26 4.25 -18.12
N VAL A 183 0.30 4.28 -19.03
CA VAL A 183 -0.08 5.45 -19.81
C VAL A 183 -1.55 5.74 -19.54
N ASN A 184 -1.84 6.90 -18.93
CA ASN A 184 -3.20 7.29 -18.52
C ASN A 184 -3.89 6.21 -17.66
N GLY A 185 -3.11 5.57 -16.76
CA GLY A 185 -3.57 4.49 -15.90
C GLY A 185 -3.67 3.10 -16.56
N ILE A 186 -3.39 2.98 -17.86
CA ILE A 186 -3.39 1.70 -18.58
C ILE A 186 -1.97 1.11 -18.59
N PRO A 187 -1.76 -0.13 -18.13
CA PRO A 187 -0.44 -0.75 -18.15
C PRO A 187 0.01 -1.08 -19.57
N LEU A 188 1.27 -0.79 -19.86
CA LEU A 188 1.95 -1.28 -21.05
C LEU A 188 2.49 -2.69 -20.80
N LYS A 189 2.47 -3.54 -21.83
CA LYS A 189 3.05 -4.88 -21.78
C LYS A 189 4.57 -4.81 -21.91
N GLN A 190 5.30 -5.41 -20.97
CA GLN A 190 6.75 -5.51 -21.08
C GLN A 190 7.16 -6.48 -22.19
N VAL A 191 8.14 -6.08 -23.00
CA VAL A 191 8.85 -6.95 -23.94
C VAL A 191 10.35 -6.98 -23.61
N LEU A 192 11.09 -7.95 -24.14
CA LEU A 192 12.49 -8.19 -23.77
C LEU A 192 13.50 -7.71 -24.81
N SER A 193 13.03 -7.19 -25.95
CA SER A 193 13.87 -6.65 -27.00
C SER A 193 13.18 -5.51 -27.75
N ALA A 194 13.97 -4.66 -28.39
CA ALA A 194 13.46 -3.52 -29.16
C ALA A 194 12.64 -3.95 -30.40
N ILE A 195 12.92 -5.13 -30.97
CA ILE A 195 12.20 -5.64 -32.15
C ILE A 195 10.77 -6.10 -31.82
N GLU A 196 10.47 -6.34 -30.53
CA GLU A 196 9.13 -6.70 -30.05
C GLU A 196 8.28 -5.47 -29.67
N LEU A 197 8.83 -4.26 -29.84
CA LEU A 197 8.07 -3.03 -29.58
C LEU A 197 6.94 -2.88 -30.61
N VAL A 198 5.71 -2.89 -30.09
CA VAL A 198 4.46 -2.64 -30.83
C VAL A 198 3.56 -1.79 -29.94
N ALA A 199 2.54 -1.14 -30.51
CA ALA A 199 1.64 -0.30 -29.74
C ALA A 199 1.14 -0.98 -28.45
N GLY A 200 1.26 -0.30 -27.32
CA GLY A 200 0.90 -0.82 -26.01
C GLY A 200 2.01 -1.60 -25.29
N THR A 201 3.24 -1.62 -25.81
CA THR A 201 4.37 -2.28 -25.15
C THR A 201 5.46 -1.31 -24.67
N PHE A 202 6.33 -1.80 -23.80
CA PHE A 202 7.54 -1.10 -23.37
C PHE A 202 8.73 -2.05 -23.27
N PHE A 203 9.93 -1.52 -23.44
CA PHE A 203 11.19 -2.25 -23.33
C PHE A 203 12.19 -1.46 -22.48
N ALA A 204 12.59 -2.04 -21.34
CA ALA A 204 13.64 -1.49 -20.49
C ALA A 204 14.95 -2.24 -20.73
N THR A 205 16.01 -1.51 -21.08
CA THR A 205 17.35 -2.06 -21.29
C THR A 205 18.36 -1.44 -20.35
N GLU A 206 19.01 -2.30 -19.57
CA GLU A 206 20.07 -1.90 -18.66
C GLU A 206 21.43 -1.77 -19.36
N SER A 207 21.64 -2.40 -20.52
CA SER A 207 22.93 -2.30 -21.23
C SER A 207 23.14 -0.90 -21.84
N THR A 208 22.08 -0.29 -22.37
CA THR A 208 22.11 1.07 -22.92
C THR A 208 21.46 2.11 -22.00
N SER A 209 20.96 1.71 -20.83
CA SER A 209 20.30 2.59 -19.85
C SER A 209 19.11 3.36 -20.44
N GLN A 210 18.27 2.66 -21.20
CA GLN A 210 17.13 3.25 -21.91
C GLN A 210 15.83 2.52 -21.59
N LEU A 211 14.75 3.29 -21.51
CA LEU A 211 13.37 2.81 -21.44
C LEU A 211 12.66 3.28 -22.71
N PHE A 212 12.19 2.33 -23.50
CA PHE A 212 11.38 2.57 -24.69
C PHE A 212 9.92 2.29 -24.39
N ILE A 213 9.03 3.14 -24.91
CA ILE A 213 7.59 2.91 -24.92
C ILE A 213 7.09 3.00 -26.35
N ALA A 214 6.17 2.12 -26.72
CA ALA A 214 5.44 2.18 -27.99
C ALA A 214 4.00 2.59 -27.68
N LEU A 215 3.68 3.85 -27.92
CA LEU A 215 2.34 4.38 -27.65
C LEU A 215 1.35 3.92 -28.72
N PRO A 216 0.07 3.70 -28.36
CA PRO A 216 -1.02 3.64 -29.32
C PRO A 216 -1.04 4.86 -30.25
N GLU A 217 -1.57 4.67 -31.46
CA GLU A 217 -1.73 5.76 -32.42
C GLU A 217 -2.57 6.91 -31.85
N GLY A 218 -2.17 8.15 -32.15
CA GLY A 218 -2.85 9.35 -31.67
C GLY A 218 -2.48 9.78 -30.25
N LEU A 219 -1.63 9.04 -29.52
CA LEU A 219 -1.12 9.47 -28.22
C LEU A 219 0.27 10.09 -28.32
N ALA A 220 0.43 11.26 -27.70
CA ALA A 220 1.72 11.91 -27.48
C ALA A 220 2.14 11.83 -26.00
N PRO A 221 3.45 11.67 -25.69
CA PRO A 221 3.93 11.70 -24.31
C PRO A 221 3.65 13.01 -23.57
N SER A 222 3.60 14.14 -24.28
CA SER A 222 3.31 15.47 -23.70
C SER A 222 1.87 15.61 -23.21
N GLU A 223 0.96 14.82 -23.76
CA GLU A 223 -0.48 14.86 -23.47
C GLU A 223 -0.92 13.68 -22.59
N SER A 224 0.02 12.79 -22.26
CA SER A 224 -0.24 11.57 -21.50
C SER A 224 0.37 11.64 -20.11
N LEU A 225 -0.34 11.09 -19.12
CA LEU A 225 0.24 10.75 -17.82
C LEU A 225 0.99 9.43 -17.96
N ILE A 226 2.33 9.50 -18.03
CA ILE A 226 3.17 8.31 -18.09
C ILE A 226 3.78 8.06 -16.71
N GLU A 227 3.37 6.97 -16.09
CA GLU A 227 3.84 6.55 -14.77
C GLU A 227 4.76 5.35 -14.90
N VAL A 228 5.91 5.39 -14.23
CA VAL A 228 6.88 4.30 -14.23
C VAL A 228 7.09 3.85 -12.80
N ALA A 229 6.83 2.56 -12.53
CA ALA A 229 7.02 1.97 -11.21
C ALA A 229 8.52 1.93 -10.88
N ILE A 230 8.92 2.52 -9.75
CA ILE A 230 10.34 2.57 -9.33
C ILE A 230 10.56 2.17 -7.86
N ARG A 231 9.52 2.20 -7.02
CA ARG A 231 9.61 1.83 -5.60
C ARG A 231 9.14 0.39 -5.41
N SER A 232 10.02 -0.46 -4.87
CA SER A 232 9.71 -1.89 -4.71
C SER A 232 8.89 -2.22 -3.46
N ARG A 233 8.92 -1.36 -2.45
CA ARG A 233 8.17 -1.52 -1.21
C ARG A 233 7.80 -0.12 -0.68
N PRO A 234 6.68 0.45 -1.17
CA PRO A 234 6.21 1.77 -0.74
C PRO A 234 5.96 1.85 0.77
N VAL A 235 5.40 0.81 1.40
CA VAL A 235 5.07 0.85 2.83
C VAL A 235 5.67 -0.34 3.57
N LEU A 236 6.41 -0.05 4.63
CA LEU A 236 6.88 -1.04 5.59
C LEU A 236 6.45 -0.63 7.00
N ILE A 237 5.71 -1.51 7.66
CA ILE A 237 5.32 -1.38 9.05
C ILE A 237 5.92 -2.55 9.82
N LYS A 238 6.57 -2.28 10.94
CA LYS A 238 7.18 -3.30 11.78
C LYS A 238 6.98 -2.96 13.25
N GLY A 239 6.59 -3.95 14.05
CA GLY A 239 6.59 -3.83 15.50
C GLY A 239 5.44 -3.02 16.09
N LYS A 240 4.31 -2.85 15.37
CA LYS A 240 3.21 -1.98 15.83
C LYS A 240 2.07 -2.78 16.44
N THR A 241 1.67 -2.37 17.65
CA THR A 241 0.43 -2.82 18.30
C THR A 241 -0.69 -1.80 18.07
N ASN A 242 -1.97 -2.17 17.97
CA ASN A 242 -3.09 -1.22 17.78
C ASN A 242 -2.94 -0.36 16.50
N LEU A 243 -2.88 -1.02 15.35
CA LEU A 243 -2.74 -0.39 14.04
C LEU A 243 -4.04 -0.53 13.24
N VAL A 244 -4.48 0.54 12.61
CA VAL A 244 -5.57 0.50 11.63
C VAL A 244 -5.12 1.10 10.30
N LEU A 245 -5.38 0.40 9.21
CA LEU A 245 -5.33 0.93 7.85
C LEU A 245 -6.72 0.81 7.23
N LYS A 246 -7.33 1.93 6.88
CA LYS A 246 -8.71 1.99 6.38
C LYS A 246 -8.83 2.76 5.07
N GLY A 247 -9.46 2.15 4.07
CA GLY A 247 -9.88 2.82 2.83
C GLY A 247 -8.74 3.23 1.89
N LEU A 248 -7.50 2.80 2.12
CA LEU A 248 -6.33 3.17 1.33
C LEU A 248 -6.19 2.30 0.07
N THR A 249 -5.61 2.87 -0.99
CA THR A 249 -5.19 2.12 -2.19
C THR A 249 -3.68 2.03 -2.29
N PHE A 250 -3.14 0.86 -2.63
CA PHE A 250 -1.71 0.64 -2.89
C PHE A 250 -1.52 0.19 -4.34
N GLN A 251 -0.73 0.93 -5.10
CA GLN A 251 -0.53 0.63 -6.52
C GLN A 251 0.89 0.84 -7.05
N HIS A 252 1.16 0.21 -8.19
CA HIS A 252 2.36 0.43 -9.00
C HIS A 252 3.67 0.19 -8.23
N ALA A 253 3.66 -0.70 -7.24
CA ALA A 253 4.88 -1.13 -6.58
C ALA A 253 5.72 -1.98 -7.56
N ALA A 254 6.94 -1.55 -7.84
CA ALA A 254 7.96 -2.31 -8.57
C ALA A 254 8.57 -3.41 -7.68
N SER A 255 7.72 -4.12 -6.92
CA SER A 255 8.14 -5.24 -6.08
C SER A 255 8.66 -6.35 -6.98
N ASP A 256 9.69 -7.07 -6.55
CA ASP A 256 10.01 -8.32 -7.24
C ASP A 256 8.90 -9.37 -6.98
N TYR A 257 8.95 -10.53 -7.64
CA TYR A 257 7.90 -11.56 -7.55
C TYR A 257 7.70 -12.18 -6.15
N LEU A 258 8.57 -11.89 -5.17
CA LEU A 258 8.39 -12.27 -3.75
C LEU A 258 8.20 -11.05 -2.84
N GLY A 259 8.22 -9.84 -3.39
CA GLY A 259 8.03 -8.59 -2.66
C GLY A 259 6.57 -8.20 -2.60
N SER A 260 6.28 -7.14 -1.84
CA SER A 260 4.92 -6.63 -1.64
C SER A 260 4.87 -5.12 -1.55
N ALA A 261 3.74 -4.53 -1.94
CA ALA A 261 3.53 -3.09 -1.84
C ALA A 261 3.41 -2.62 -0.38
N LEU A 262 2.64 -3.36 0.42
CA LEU A 262 2.51 -3.19 1.87
C LEU A 262 3.15 -4.38 2.59
N VAL A 263 4.05 -4.11 3.54
CA VAL A 263 4.60 -5.14 4.42
C VAL A 263 4.30 -4.77 5.86
N ILE A 264 3.69 -5.68 6.62
CA ILE A 264 3.48 -5.54 8.06
C ILE A 264 4.08 -6.75 8.77
N THR A 265 5.02 -6.52 9.69
CA THR A 265 5.59 -7.59 10.51
C THR A 265 5.54 -7.29 12.01
N ASP A 266 5.53 -8.33 12.82
CA ASP A 266 5.72 -8.25 14.28
C ASP A 266 4.68 -7.34 14.96
N GLY A 267 3.41 -7.50 14.61
CA GLY A 267 2.31 -6.65 15.06
C GLY A 267 1.32 -7.36 15.98
N ASN A 268 0.54 -6.59 16.72
CA ASN A 268 -0.57 -7.08 17.54
C ASN A 268 -1.79 -6.16 17.39
N ASN A 269 -3.00 -6.70 17.34
CA ASN A 269 -4.24 -5.92 17.15
C ASN A 269 -4.13 -5.00 15.91
N VAL A 270 -3.98 -5.63 14.75
CA VAL A 270 -3.88 -4.95 13.45
C VAL A 270 -5.22 -5.09 12.72
N THR A 271 -5.77 -3.98 12.24
CA THR A 271 -6.99 -3.94 11.44
C THR A 271 -6.71 -3.41 10.04
N LEU A 272 -7.12 -4.17 9.03
CA LEU A 272 -7.05 -3.80 7.62
C LEU A 272 -8.48 -3.74 7.09
N GLU A 273 -8.99 -2.55 6.76
CA GLU A 273 -10.39 -2.39 6.33
C GLU A 273 -10.43 -1.64 5.00
N ASP A 274 -11.24 -2.12 4.05
CA ASP A 274 -11.49 -1.46 2.75
C ASP A 274 -10.21 -1.10 1.98
N LEU A 275 -9.18 -1.94 2.06
CA LEU A 275 -7.93 -1.73 1.34
C LEU A 275 -8.03 -2.23 -0.10
N LEU A 276 -7.48 -1.46 -1.04
CA LEU A 276 -7.38 -1.82 -2.45
C LEU A 276 -5.92 -2.00 -2.85
N PHE A 277 -5.62 -3.11 -3.53
CA PHE A 277 -4.29 -3.38 -4.08
C PHE A 277 -4.43 -3.53 -5.59
N SER A 278 -3.82 -2.63 -6.36
CA SER A 278 -4.02 -2.57 -7.82
C SER A 278 -2.69 -2.47 -8.54
N TRP A 279 -2.49 -3.28 -9.58
CA TRP A 279 -1.33 -3.18 -10.47
C TRP A 279 0.02 -3.07 -9.75
N ASN A 280 0.27 -3.96 -8.78
CA ASN A 280 1.58 -4.16 -8.17
C ASN A 280 2.29 -5.31 -8.90
N ASN A 281 3.62 -5.23 -9.07
CA ASN A 281 4.34 -6.27 -9.81
C ASN A 281 4.43 -7.59 -9.02
N GLY A 282 4.72 -7.48 -7.72
CA GLY A 282 4.68 -8.59 -6.78
C GLY A 282 3.32 -8.70 -6.08
N MET A 283 3.34 -9.09 -4.81
CA MET A 283 2.14 -9.19 -3.99
C MET A 283 1.58 -7.81 -3.62
N GLY A 284 0.28 -7.73 -3.34
CA GLY A 284 -0.35 -6.52 -2.79
C GLY A 284 0.16 -6.23 -1.37
N TYR A 285 0.03 -7.19 -0.48
CA TYR A 285 0.52 -7.08 0.89
C TYR A 285 1.17 -8.38 1.38
N PHE A 286 1.97 -8.27 2.43
CA PHE A 286 2.56 -9.40 3.16
C PHE A 286 2.46 -9.14 4.66
N LEU A 287 1.96 -10.14 5.39
CA LEU A 287 1.84 -10.14 6.84
C LEU A 287 2.71 -11.25 7.42
N HIS A 288 3.46 -10.95 8.48
CA HIS A 288 4.24 -11.95 9.19
C HIS A 288 4.24 -11.67 10.69
N ASN A 289 4.05 -12.72 11.49
CA ASN A 289 4.05 -12.61 12.95
C ASN A 289 3.06 -11.52 13.47
N ILE A 290 1.79 -11.64 13.06
CA ILE A 290 0.71 -10.74 13.50
C ILE A 290 -0.20 -11.48 14.47
N GLN A 291 -0.40 -10.93 15.66
CA GLN A 291 -1.37 -11.39 16.66
C GLN A 291 -2.66 -10.56 16.54
N ASN A 292 -3.82 -11.20 16.67
CA ASN A 292 -5.13 -10.52 16.67
C ASN A 292 -5.37 -9.65 15.41
N LEU A 293 -5.26 -10.26 14.22
CA LEU A 293 -5.56 -9.60 12.95
C LEU A 293 -7.07 -9.52 12.69
N THR A 294 -7.55 -8.36 12.22
CA THR A 294 -8.87 -8.17 11.62
C THR A 294 -8.71 -7.69 10.18
N SER A 295 -9.39 -8.32 9.23
CA SER A 295 -9.32 -7.99 7.79
C SER A 295 -10.61 -8.25 7.05
#